data_AF-A0A151P1X9-F1
#
_entry.id   AF-A0A151P1X9-F1
#
_cell.length_a   1.000
_cell.length_b   1.000
_cell.length_c   1.000
_cell.angle_alpha   90.00
_cell.angle_beta   90.00
_cell.angle_gamma   90.00
#
_symmetry.space_group_name_H-M   'P 1'
#
loop_
_entity.id
_entity.type
_entity.pdbx_description
1 polymer ?
#
loop_
_entity_poly.entity_id
_entity_poly.type
_entity_poly.pdbx_seq_one_letter_code
_entity_poly.pdbx_strand_id
1 'polypeptide(L)'
;MCVRSRQQRLGSGKDRPREEACENWFGQNLRPSPSGSGLGSAAVEVTAEEEGRGLTALKPGGAGSLSCGPTHLAQGGASLYVPQPNINATVAQNILLSVEYFYKGVATIEWKHVSSWGTTKIVEWRTGIYTNISKSYMDRVTVYDNGSIQLLNVGVRDAGYYFVTVTEELGTNIYGTIILNVYEIIYEDLHFVAVFFAFLTAVSAILVCFMWLCNKSVHLYQKQRRKLEERTEEIELEAIEF
;
A
#
# COMPACT_ATOMS: atom_id res chain seq x y z
N MET A 1 59.16 2.75 33.74
CA MET A 1 58.37 2.63 32.50
C MET A 1 56.91 2.83 32.86
N CYS A 2 56.35 4.04 32.74
CA CYS A 2 55.79 4.68 31.53
C CYS A 2 54.48 4.03 31.00
N VAL A 3 53.34 4.45 31.59
CA VAL A 3 52.17 5.15 30.97
C VAL A 3 51.21 4.46 29.96
N ARG A 4 49.89 4.67 30.21
CA ARG A 4 48.66 4.69 29.36
C ARG A 4 48.10 3.34 28.84
N SER A 5 46.85 2.95 29.14
CA SER A 5 45.51 3.52 28.83
C SER A 5 45.11 3.49 27.34
N ARG A 6 44.06 2.74 26.98
CA ARG A 6 42.77 3.25 26.45
C ARG A 6 41.87 2.13 25.91
N GLN A 7 40.60 2.23 26.32
CA GLN A 7 39.40 1.76 25.65
C GLN A 7 39.43 1.89 24.11
N GLN A 8 38.96 0.83 23.44
CA GLN A 8 38.27 0.85 22.15
C GLN A 8 37.33 -0.36 22.14
N ARG A 9 36.10 -0.34 21.63
CA ARG A 9 35.14 0.68 21.21
C ARG A 9 33.86 -0.13 20.96
N LEU A 10 32.74 0.24 21.57
CA LEU A 10 31.42 -0.26 21.18
C LEU A 10 31.20 0.09 19.71
N GLY A 11 31.28 -0.91 18.83
CA GLY A 11 30.87 -0.82 17.44
C GLY A 11 29.41 -1.24 17.36
N SER A 12 28.51 -0.25 17.37
CA SER A 12 27.14 -0.38 16.87
C SER A 12 27.22 -0.66 15.37
N GLY A 13 27.27 -1.94 15.01
CA GLY A 13 27.08 -2.42 13.66
C GLY A 13 25.58 -2.49 13.39
N LYS A 14 25.01 -1.39 12.90
CA LYS A 14 23.71 -1.43 12.23
C LYS A 14 23.94 -2.17 10.91
N ASP A 15 23.85 -3.49 10.97
CA ASP A 15 23.84 -4.36 9.80
C ASP A 15 22.68 -3.92 8.91
N ARG A 16 23.03 -3.19 7.86
CA ARG A 16 22.18 -2.92 6.72
C ARG A 16 22.73 -3.72 5.52
N PRO A 17 22.43 -5.02 5.39
CA PRO A 17 22.61 -5.72 4.12
C PRO A 17 21.25 -6.23 3.67
N ARG A 18 20.42 -5.38 3.04
CA ARG A 18 19.15 -5.86 2.45
C ARG A 18 18.64 -5.06 1.24
N GLU A 19 19.11 -3.84 0.99
CA GLU A 19 18.79 -3.09 -0.23
C GLU A 19 19.65 -3.48 -1.44
N GLU A 20 20.92 -3.85 -1.23
CA GLU A 20 21.85 -4.21 -2.33
C GLU A 20 21.40 -5.43 -3.15
N ALA A 21 20.62 -6.34 -2.56
CA ALA A 21 20.14 -7.53 -3.27
C ALA A 21 19.10 -7.20 -4.37
N CYS A 22 18.24 -6.20 -4.13
CA CYS A 22 17.29 -5.73 -5.14
C CYS A 22 18.03 -4.92 -6.22
N GLU A 23 18.91 -3.98 -5.83
CA GLU A 23 19.64 -3.15 -6.78
C GLU A 23 20.57 -3.96 -7.69
N ASN A 24 21.25 -4.98 -7.16
CA ASN A 24 22.13 -5.83 -7.95
C ASN A 24 21.38 -6.69 -8.99
N TRP A 25 20.10 -7.02 -8.77
CA TRP A 25 19.29 -7.71 -9.79
C TRP A 25 18.88 -6.77 -10.92
N PHE A 26 18.48 -5.53 -10.60
CA PHE A 26 18.19 -4.50 -11.59
C PHE A 26 19.41 -4.20 -12.48
N GLY A 27 20.61 -4.10 -11.91
CA GLY A 27 21.84 -3.80 -12.65
C GLY A 27 22.35 -4.93 -13.57
N GLN A 28 21.97 -6.19 -13.32
CA GLN A 28 22.44 -7.33 -14.10
C GLN A 28 21.55 -7.66 -15.30
N ASN A 29 20.24 -7.43 -15.23
CA ASN A 29 19.29 -7.78 -16.30
C ASN A 29 19.00 -6.64 -17.30
N LEU A 30 19.51 -5.42 -17.06
CA LEU A 30 19.42 -4.29 -17.99
C LEU A 30 20.64 -4.16 -18.92
N ARG A 31 21.60 -5.09 -18.89
CA ARG A 31 22.71 -5.08 -19.87
C ARG A 31 22.28 -5.79 -21.14
N PRO A 32 22.25 -5.11 -22.31
CA PRO A 32 22.16 -5.83 -23.58
C PRO A 32 23.41 -6.71 -23.74
N SER A 33 23.19 -7.99 -24.07
CA SER A 33 24.27 -8.94 -24.34
C SER A 33 25.13 -8.46 -25.51
N PRO A 34 26.47 -8.44 -25.40
CA PRO A 34 27.35 -8.13 -26.51
C PRO A 34 27.71 -9.42 -27.25
N SER A 35 27.15 -9.63 -28.44
CA SER A 35 27.72 -10.57 -29.41
C SER A 35 27.29 -10.21 -30.82
N GLY A 36 28.28 -9.90 -31.68
CA GLY A 36 28.08 -9.87 -33.13
C GLY A 36 28.66 -8.64 -33.83
N SER A 37 29.96 -8.68 -34.09
CA SER A 37 30.69 -7.79 -35.00
C SER A 37 30.19 -7.85 -36.45
N GLY A 38 30.02 -6.70 -37.10
CA GLY A 38 29.84 -6.62 -38.56
C GLY A 38 29.59 -5.19 -39.03
N LEU A 39 30.57 -4.63 -39.75
CA LEU A 39 30.59 -3.30 -40.38
C LEU A 39 29.37 -3.01 -41.26
N GLY A 40 28.93 -1.74 -41.26
CA GLY A 40 27.99 -1.21 -42.25
C GLY A 40 27.55 0.21 -41.93
N SER A 41 28.40 1.18 -42.25
CA SER A 41 28.10 2.61 -42.20
C SER A 41 26.95 2.98 -43.16
N ALA A 42 25.95 3.70 -42.66
CA ALA A 42 25.16 4.62 -43.47
C ALA A 42 24.61 5.73 -42.57
N ALA A 43 25.20 6.91 -42.72
CA ALA A 43 24.75 8.16 -42.13
C ALA A 43 23.37 8.56 -42.69
N VAL A 44 22.51 9.08 -41.82
CA VAL A 44 21.52 10.08 -42.22
C VAL A 44 21.64 11.25 -41.26
N GLU A 45 22.13 12.33 -41.85
CA GLU A 45 22.36 13.66 -41.35
C GLU A 45 21.01 14.33 -41.02
N VAL A 46 20.86 14.90 -39.81
CA VAL A 46 19.78 15.83 -39.49
C VAL A 46 20.45 17.13 -39.07
N THR A 47 20.34 18.10 -39.96
CA THR A 47 20.83 19.48 -39.85
C THR A 47 20.23 20.18 -38.64
N ALA A 48 21.11 20.73 -37.80
CA ALA A 48 20.74 21.65 -36.72
C ALA A 48 20.62 23.07 -37.28
N GLU A 49 19.44 23.68 -37.15
CA GLU A 49 19.29 25.14 -37.24
C GLU A 49 19.61 25.75 -35.86
N GLU A 50 20.55 26.67 -35.85
CA GLU A 50 20.98 27.44 -34.69
C GLU A 50 20.26 28.81 -34.71
N GLU A 51 19.41 29.09 -33.72
CA GLU A 51 19.05 30.47 -33.38
C GLU A 51 19.20 30.67 -31.87
N GLY A 52 20.21 31.47 -31.50
CA GLY A 52 20.60 31.71 -30.13
C GLY A 52 19.64 32.59 -29.36
N ARG A 53 19.51 32.33 -28.05
CA ARG A 53 19.17 33.31 -27.01
C ARG A 53 19.38 32.69 -25.61
N GLY A 54 20.23 33.33 -24.82
CA GLY A 54 20.11 33.37 -23.35
C GLY A 54 20.66 32.20 -22.55
N LEU A 55 21.96 32.24 -22.22
CA LEU A 55 22.55 31.50 -21.11
C LEU A 55 21.90 31.92 -19.78
N THR A 56 21.06 31.06 -19.21
CA THR A 56 20.73 31.09 -17.78
C THR A 56 20.91 29.69 -17.20
N ALA A 57 21.55 29.64 -16.03
CA ALA A 57 22.05 28.45 -15.38
C ALA A 57 20.95 27.41 -15.11
N LEU A 58 21.18 26.17 -15.56
CA LEU A 58 20.39 25.01 -15.14
C LEU A 58 20.72 24.68 -13.68
N LYS A 59 19.84 25.14 -12.80
CA LYS A 59 19.65 24.60 -11.45
C LYS A 59 19.29 23.11 -11.58
N PRO A 60 19.82 22.19 -10.75
CA PRO A 60 19.36 20.81 -10.77
C PRO A 60 17.94 20.77 -10.20
N GLY A 61 16.93 20.76 -11.09
CA GLY A 61 15.58 20.31 -10.77
C GLY A 61 15.67 18.82 -10.45
N GLY A 62 15.26 18.38 -9.26
CA GLY A 62 13.86 18.32 -8.88
C GLY A 62 13.49 16.85 -8.94
N ALA A 63 13.33 16.22 -7.78
CA ALA A 63 12.97 14.81 -7.66
C ALA A 63 11.74 14.54 -8.53
N GLY A 64 11.94 13.79 -9.62
CA GLY A 64 10.87 13.38 -10.51
C GLY A 64 9.88 12.52 -9.73
N SER A 65 8.68 13.04 -9.55
CA SER A 65 7.54 12.24 -9.14
C SER A 65 7.34 11.16 -10.22
N LEU A 66 7.68 9.91 -9.89
CA LEU A 66 7.40 8.75 -10.72
C LEU A 66 5.88 8.53 -10.75
N SER A 67 5.20 9.22 -11.66
CA SER A 67 3.80 8.91 -11.95
C SER A 67 3.75 7.50 -12.56
N CYS A 68 3.24 6.54 -11.78
CA CYS A 68 3.04 5.17 -12.20
C CYS A 68 1.76 5.07 -13.06
N GLY A 69 1.85 5.55 -14.31
CA GLY A 69 0.82 5.34 -15.32
C GLY A 69 0.92 3.97 -15.98
N PRO A 70 -0.06 3.57 -16.80
CA PRO A 70 0.00 2.32 -17.57
C PRO A 70 1.29 2.24 -18.41
N THR A 71 1.90 1.07 -18.44
CA THR A 71 3.19 0.86 -19.15
C THR A 71 2.96 0.02 -20.39
N HIS A 72 3.41 0.50 -21.55
CA HIS A 72 3.41 -0.25 -22.81
C HIS A 72 4.85 -0.48 -23.28
N LEU A 73 5.19 -1.74 -23.55
CA LEU A 73 6.55 -2.17 -23.91
C LEU A 73 6.47 -2.98 -25.20
N ALA A 74 7.36 -2.69 -26.15
CA ALA A 74 7.39 -3.38 -27.44
C ALA A 74 8.82 -3.71 -27.83
N GLN A 75 9.06 -4.95 -28.26
CA GLN A 75 10.37 -5.42 -28.72
C GLN A 75 10.17 -6.60 -29.68
N GLY A 76 10.83 -6.58 -30.84
CA GLY A 76 10.86 -7.75 -31.74
C GLY A 76 9.48 -8.28 -32.18
N GLY A 77 8.50 -7.43 -32.46
CA GLY A 77 7.17 -7.85 -32.91
C GLY A 77 6.25 -8.41 -31.81
N ALA A 78 6.74 -8.47 -30.57
CA ALA A 78 5.93 -8.70 -29.37
C ALA A 78 5.69 -7.37 -28.64
N SER A 79 4.56 -7.29 -27.92
CA SER A 79 4.29 -6.20 -26.99
C SER A 79 3.70 -6.71 -25.68
N LEU A 80 3.89 -5.93 -24.62
CA LEU A 80 3.36 -6.16 -23.29
C LEU A 80 2.77 -4.85 -22.77
N TYR A 81 1.52 -4.91 -22.34
CA TYR A 81 0.79 -3.84 -21.71
C TYR A 81 0.49 -4.18 -20.25
N VAL A 82 0.81 -3.24 -19.35
CA VAL A 82 0.55 -3.32 -17.92
C VAL A 82 -0.42 -2.18 -17.56
N PRO A 83 -1.73 -2.45 -17.46
CA PRO A 83 -2.73 -1.42 -17.19
C PRO A 83 -2.56 -0.75 -15.83
N GLN A 84 -2.23 -1.55 -14.80
CA GLN A 84 -2.13 -1.12 -13.42
C GLN A 84 -0.79 -1.57 -12.82
N PRO A 85 0.26 -0.73 -12.90
CA PRO A 85 1.56 -1.06 -12.33
C PRO A 85 1.60 -0.96 -10.80
N ASN A 86 0.56 -0.40 -10.16
CA ASN A 86 0.48 -0.28 -8.70
C ASN A 86 -0.92 -0.70 -8.24
N ILE A 87 -0.98 -1.71 -7.38
CA ILE A 87 -2.21 -2.28 -6.85
C ILE A 87 -2.17 -2.20 -5.33
N ASN A 88 -3.25 -1.67 -4.77
CA ASN A 88 -3.48 -1.66 -3.33
C ASN A 88 -4.54 -2.70 -2.99
N ALA A 89 -4.24 -3.56 -2.04
CA ALA A 89 -5.12 -4.62 -1.59
C ALA A 89 -5.17 -4.66 -0.06
N THR A 90 -6.18 -5.34 0.46
CA THR A 90 -6.30 -5.61 1.90
C THR A 90 -6.18 -7.10 2.16
N VAL A 91 -5.81 -7.45 3.40
CA VAL A 91 -5.67 -8.86 3.79
C VAL A 91 -6.96 -9.63 3.46
N ALA A 92 -6.78 -10.85 2.94
CA ALA A 92 -7.80 -11.77 2.45
C ALA A 92 -8.52 -11.40 1.15
N GLN A 93 -8.13 -10.31 0.47
CA GLN A 93 -8.64 -10.02 -0.87
C GLN A 93 -8.05 -10.95 -1.94
N ASN A 94 -8.77 -11.08 -3.05
CA ASN A 94 -8.27 -11.70 -4.27
C ASN A 94 -7.93 -10.58 -5.25
N ILE A 95 -6.71 -10.60 -5.78
CA ILE A 95 -6.23 -9.55 -6.69
C ILE A 95 -5.95 -10.13 -8.07
N LEU A 96 -6.13 -9.31 -9.10
CA LEU A 96 -5.72 -9.63 -10.46
C LEU A 96 -4.47 -8.82 -10.81
N LEU A 97 -3.37 -9.51 -11.05
CA LEU A 97 -2.16 -8.94 -11.65
C LEU A 97 -2.37 -8.93 -13.17
N SER A 98 -3.03 -7.87 -13.64
CA SER A 98 -3.46 -7.76 -15.03
C SER A 98 -2.31 -7.35 -15.93
N VAL A 99 -2.12 -8.10 -17.00
CA VAL A 99 -1.26 -7.75 -18.14
C VAL A 99 -1.91 -8.24 -19.42
N GLU A 100 -1.50 -7.67 -20.54
CA GLU A 100 -1.90 -8.11 -21.86
C GLU A 100 -0.65 -8.18 -22.73
N TYR A 101 -0.31 -9.37 -23.21
CA TYR A 101 0.77 -9.52 -24.18
C TYR A 101 0.19 -9.79 -25.57
N PHE A 102 0.86 -9.26 -26.58
CA PHE A 102 0.58 -9.57 -27.96
C PHE A 102 1.79 -10.23 -28.59
N TYR A 103 1.60 -11.47 -29.06
CA TYR A 103 2.59 -12.19 -29.85
C TYR A 103 1.88 -13.18 -30.79
N LYS A 104 2.39 -13.31 -32.02
CA LYS A 104 1.76 -14.16 -33.05
C LYS A 104 2.16 -15.64 -33.00
N GLY A 105 3.07 -16.02 -32.11
CA GLY A 105 3.57 -17.39 -31.97
C GLY A 105 3.45 -17.94 -30.55
N VAL A 106 4.31 -18.91 -30.22
CA VAL A 106 4.38 -19.49 -28.87
C VAL A 106 5.28 -18.63 -27.99
N ALA A 107 4.70 -18.05 -26.93
CA ALA A 107 5.44 -17.35 -25.90
C ALA A 107 5.55 -18.19 -24.61
N THR A 108 6.67 -18.02 -23.91
CA THR A 108 6.85 -18.48 -22.53
C THR A 108 6.66 -17.28 -21.60
N ILE A 109 5.76 -17.41 -20.64
CA ILE A 109 5.46 -16.38 -19.65
C ILE A 109 5.93 -16.88 -18.29
N GLU A 110 6.69 -16.04 -17.59
CA GLU A 110 7.16 -16.31 -16.24
C GLU A 110 6.76 -15.17 -15.29
N TRP A 111 6.23 -15.52 -14.13
CA TRP A 111 6.00 -14.58 -13.03
C TRP A 111 6.92 -14.85 -11.85
N LYS A 112 7.49 -13.78 -11.30
CA LYS A 112 8.36 -13.79 -10.11
C LYS A 112 7.87 -12.78 -9.09
N HIS A 113 7.82 -13.21 -7.83
CA HIS A 113 7.59 -12.34 -6.68
C HIS A 113 8.93 -12.00 -6.03
N VAL A 114 9.19 -10.71 -5.84
CA VAL A 114 10.37 -10.17 -5.16
C VAL A 114 9.90 -9.40 -3.94
N SER A 115 10.28 -9.89 -2.77
CA SER A 115 9.99 -9.28 -1.48
C SER A 115 11.27 -9.12 -0.66
N SER A 116 11.16 -8.51 0.52
CA SER A 116 12.27 -8.41 1.48
C SER A 116 12.77 -9.77 1.99
N TRP A 117 12.02 -10.85 1.73
CA TRP A 117 12.35 -12.22 2.12
C TRP A 117 13.09 -12.98 1.00
N GLY A 118 13.11 -12.43 -0.22
CA GLY A 118 13.78 -13.01 -1.37
C GLY A 118 12.91 -13.03 -2.62
N THR A 119 13.46 -13.67 -3.65
CA THR A 119 12.81 -13.86 -4.96
C THR A 119 12.26 -15.27 -5.07
N THR A 120 10.98 -15.38 -5.40
CA THR A 120 10.31 -16.67 -5.64
C THR A 120 9.65 -16.67 -7.00
N LYS A 121 9.85 -17.75 -7.76
CA LYS A 121 9.09 -17.97 -8.99
C LYS A 121 7.68 -18.37 -8.61
N ILE A 122 6.68 -17.70 -9.18
CA ILE A 122 5.27 -17.98 -8.92
C ILE A 122 4.80 -19.05 -9.89
N VAL A 123 4.96 -18.79 -11.17
CA VAL A 123 4.49 -19.65 -12.24
C VAL A 123 5.31 -19.42 -13.50
N GLU A 124 5.47 -20.46 -14.30
CA GLU A 124 5.88 -20.37 -15.70
C GLU A 124 4.94 -21.20 -16.55
N TRP A 125 4.55 -20.67 -17.69
CA TRP A 125 3.80 -21.44 -18.66
C TRP A 125 4.24 -21.09 -20.07
N ARG A 126 4.02 -22.06 -20.96
CA ARG A 126 4.23 -21.88 -22.39
C ARG A 126 2.88 -22.03 -23.08
N THR A 127 2.53 -21.00 -23.85
CA THR A 127 1.20 -20.86 -24.47
C THR A 127 0.81 -22.13 -25.22
N GLY A 128 -0.28 -22.80 -24.80
CA GLY A 128 -0.79 -24.02 -25.44
C GLY A 128 0.03 -25.30 -25.21
N ILE A 129 1.03 -25.29 -24.33
CA ILE A 129 1.93 -26.45 -24.12
C ILE A 129 1.90 -26.93 -22.66
N TYR A 130 2.29 -26.07 -21.70
CA TYR A 130 2.34 -26.46 -20.29
C TYR A 130 2.14 -25.26 -19.37
N THR A 131 1.70 -25.53 -18.14
CA THR A 131 1.63 -24.56 -17.04
C THR A 131 2.25 -25.18 -15.80
N ASN A 132 3.24 -24.51 -15.22
CA ASN A 132 3.98 -24.98 -14.05
C ASN A 132 3.90 -23.93 -12.93
N ILE A 133 3.01 -24.19 -11.97
CA ILE A 133 2.85 -23.35 -10.78
C ILE A 133 3.76 -23.90 -9.68
N SER A 134 4.51 -23.01 -9.04
CA SER A 134 5.36 -23.36 -7.92
C SER A 134 4.55 -23.83 -6.71
N LYS A 135 5.12 -24.76 -5.92
CA LYS A 135 4.42 -25.42 -4.81
C LYS A 135 3.81 -24.46 -3.79
N SER A 136 4.48 -23.34 -3.51
CA SER A 136 3.99 -22.34 -2.55
C SER A 136 2.78 -21.54 -3.04
N TYR A 137 2.50 -21.57 -4.35
CA TYR A 137 1.43 -20.81 -4.99
C TYR A 137 0.35 -21.69 -5.65
N MET A 138 0.51 -23.02 -5.62
CA MET A 138 -0.36 -23.98 -6.32
C MET A 138 -1.85 -23.82 -6.01
N ASP A 139 -2.21 -23.56 -4.75
CA ASP A 139 -3.61 -23.40 -4.33
C ASP A 139 -4.07 -21.94 -4.29
N ARG A 140 -3.18 -21.00 -4.62
CA ARG A 140 -3.40 -19.56 -4.46
C ARG A 140 -3.37 -18.79 -5.76
N VAL A 141 -2.90 -19.37 -6.86
CA VAL A 141 -2.73 -18.67 -8.13
C VAL A 141 -3.56 -19.31 -9.23
N THR A 142 -4.33 -18.47 -9.91
CA THR A 142 -5.00 -18.82 -11.17
C THR A 142 -4.31 -18.08 -12.31
N VAL A 143 -4.06 -18.77 -13.42
CA VAL A 143 -3.38 -18.22 -14.60
C VAL A 143 -4.40 -17.96 -15.70
N TYR A 144 -4.24 -16.87 -16.44
CA TYR A 144 -5.05 -16.53 -17.61
C TYR A 144 -4.22 -16.53 -18.88
N ASP A 145 -4.86 -16.86 -20.00
CA ASP A 145 -4.20 -16.99 -21.32
C ASP A 145 -3.58 -15.68 -21.81
N ASN A 146 -4.04 -14.53 -21.32
CA ASN A 146 -3.53 -13.20 -21.69
C ASN A 146 -2.23 -12.79 -20.96
N GLY A 147 -1.62 -13.68 -20.17
CA GLY A 147 -0.43 -13.35 -19.37
C GLY A 147 -0.73 -12.99 -17.91
N SER A 148 -2.00 -12.73 -17.59
CA SER A 148 -2.39 -12.29 -16.24
C SER A 148 -2.41 -13.44 -15.25
N ILE A 149 -2.25 -13.11 -13.97
CA ILE A 149 -2.46 -14.06 -12.87
C ILE A 149 -3.38 -13.45 -11.80
N GLN A 150 -4.24 -14.28 -11.21
CA GLN A 150 -5.00 -13.91 -10.02
C GLN A 150 -4.38 -14.56 -8.80
N LEU A 151 -4.09 -13.76 -7.78
CA LEU A 151 -3.58 -14.22 -6.49
C LEU A 151 -4.70 -14.15 -5.45
N LEU A 152 -4.95 -15.29 -4.80
CA LEU A 152 -6.04 -15.48 -3.85
C LEU A 152 -5.59 -15.27 -2.41
N ASN A 153 -6.50 -14.73 -1.60
CA ASN A 153 -6.33 -14.54 -0.16
C ASN A 153 -4.98 -13.89 0.16
N VAL A 154 -4.76 -12.67 -0.35
CA VAL A 154 -3.49 -11.96 -0.18
C VAL A 154 -3.26 -11.61 1.28
N GLY A 155 -2.00 -11.70 1.72
CA GLY A 155 -1.56 -11.28 3.04
C GLY A 155 -0.42 -10.26 2.95
N VAL A 156 -0.07 -9.67 4.10
CA VAL A 156 1.02 -8.68 4.19
C VAL A 156 2.35 -9.19 3.62
N ARG A 157 2.57 -10.52 3.67
CA ARG A 157 3.77 -11.19 3.14
C ARG A 157 3.83 -11.21 1.61
N ASP A 158 2.69 -11.09 0.94
CA ASP A 158 2.63 -11.06 -0.52
C ASP A 158 2.96 -9.65 -1.06
N ALA A 159 3.01 -8.62 -0.22
CA ALA A 159 3.44 -7.29 -0.64
C ALA A 159 4.86 -7.31 -1.24
N GLY A 160 5.06 -6.56 -2.31
CA GLY A 160 6.33 -6.52 -3.03
C GLY A 160 6.18 -6.28 -4.53
N TYR A 161 7.23 -6.64 -5.26
CA TYR A 161 7.29 -6.48 -6.71
C TYR A 161 6.96 -7.79 -7.40
N TYR A 162 6.10 -7.72 -8.40
CA TYR A 162 5.72 -8.82 -9.26
C TYR A 162 6.26 -8.54 -10.65
N PHE A 163 7.22 -9.36 -11.08
CA PHE A 163 7.82 -9.27 -12.40
C PHE A 163 7.20 -10.30 -13.31
N VAL A 164 6.76 -9.86 -14.48
CA VAL A 164 6.39 -10.73 -15.59
C VAL A 164 7.47 -10.66 -16.65
N THR A 165 7.89 -11.81 -17.15
CA THR A 165 8.79 -11.91 -18.31
C THR A 165 8.06 -12.68 -19.40
N VAL A 166 7.95 -12.07 -20.57
CA VAL A 166 7.42 -12.71 -21.78
C VAL A 166 8.60 -12.96 -22.69
N THR A 167 8.93 -14.25 -22.86
CA THR A 167 10.02 -14.72 -23.72
C THR A 167 9.44 -15.27 -25.01
N GLU A 168 9.88 -14.68 -26.12
CA GLU A 168 9.61 -15.13 -27.47
C GLU A 168 10.40 -16.40 -27.80
N GLU A 169 9.89 -17.25 -28.71
CA GLU A 169 10.62 -18.41 -29.23
C GLU A 169 11.96 -18.04 -29.89
N LEU A 170 12.05 -16.86 -30.50
CA LEU A 170 13.28 -16.33 -31.10
C LEU A 170 14.23 -15.66 -30.09
N GLY A 171 13.88 -15.66 -28.80
CA GLY A 171 14.74 -15.22 -27.70
C GLY A 171 14.58 -13.76 -27.28
N THR A 172 13.67 -12.99 -27.89
CA THR A 172 13.31 -11.65 -27.42
C THR A 172 12.61 -11.75 -26.07
N ASN A 173 13.02 -10.93 -25.10
CA ASN A 173 12.38 -10.87 -23.79
C ASN A 173 11.75 -9.50 -23.57
N ILE A 174 10.51 -9.47 -23.11
CA ILE A 174 9.82 -8.25 -22.67
C ILE A 174 9.48 -8.41 -21.19
N TYR A 175 9.72 -7.36 -20.40
CA TYR A 175 9.61 -7.39 -18.95
C TYR A 175 8.55 -6.41 -18.45
N GLY A 176 7.60 -6.86 -17.65
CA GLY A 176 6.64 -5.99 -16.96
C GLY A 176 6.82 -6.06 -15.44
N THR A 177 6.42 -4.99 -14.75
CA THR A 177 6.49 -4.92 -13.29
C THR A 177 5.19 -4.37 -12.72
N ILE A 178 4.68 -5.02 -11.68
CA ILE A 178 3.55 -4.56 -10.87
C ILE A 178 3.98 -4.51 -9.41
N ILE A 179 3.63 -3.44 -8.72
CA ILE A 179 3.86 -3.25 -7.28
C ILE A 179 2.55 -3.58 -6.57
N LEU A 180 2.61 -4.49 -5.60
CA LEU A 180 1.48 -4.82 -4.74
C LEU A 180 1.73 -4.30 -3.33
N ASN A 181 0.83 -3.45 -2.85
CA ASN A 181 0.76 -3.03 -1.46
C ASN A 181 -0.41 -3.75 -0.78
N VAL A 182 -0.16 -4.38 0.37
CA VAL A 182 -1.20 -5.06 1.15
C VAL A 182 -1.35 -4.39 2.52
N TYR A 183 -2.56 -3.94 2.82
CA TYR A 183 -2.92 -3.29 4.08
C TYR A 183 -3.73 -4.23 4.97
N GLU A 184 -3.39 -4.28 6.25
CA GLU A 184 -4.21 -4.93 7.26
C GLU A 184 -5.28 -3.94 7.73
N ILE A 185 -6.57 -4.25 7.49
CA ILE A 185 -7.65 -3.43 8.02
C ILE A 185 -7.87 -3.84 9.47
N ILE A 186 -7.31 -3.07 10.40
CA ILE A 186 -7.53 -3.28 11.82
C ILE A 186 -8.85 -2.59 12.19
N TYR A 187 -9.90 -3.37 12.47
CA TYR A 187 -11.24 -2.87 12.87
C TYR A 187 -11.39 -2.64 14.39
N GLU A 188 -10.29 -2.72 15.14
CA GLU A 188 -10.25 -2.51 16.60
C GLU A 188 -10.71 -1.08 16.96
N ASP A 189 -10.26 -0.07 16.20
CA ASP A 189 -10.52 1.33 16.53
C ASP A 189 -11.99 1.72 16.34
N LEU A 190 -12.67 1.14 15.34
CA LEU A 190 -14.09 1.44 15.11
C LEU A 190 -14.98 0.87 16.23
N HIS A 191 -14.64 -0.30 16.76
CA HIS A 191 -15.33 -0.86 17.93
C HIS A 191 -15.09 -0.02 19.18
N PHE A 192 -13.84 0.41 19.41
CA PHE A 192 -13.51 1.30 20.52
C PHE A 192 -14.32 2.60 20.47
N VAL A 193 -14.40 3.22 19.29
CA VAL A 193 -15.18 4.44 19.06
C VAL A 193 -16.68 4.20 19.30
N ALA A 194 -17.24 3.11 18.78
CA ALA A 194 -18.66 2.78 18.97
C ALA A 194 -19.00 2.55 20.46
N VAL A 195 -18.15 1.81 21.17
CA VAL A 195 -18.31 1.56 22.62
C VAL A 195 -18.20 2.86 23.41
N PHE A 196 -17.22 3.71 23.09
CA PHE A 196 -17.06 5.02 23.73
C PHE A 196 -18.30 5.91 23.55
N PHE A 197 -18.86 5.98 22.35
CA PHE A 197 -20.12 6.70 22.11
C PHE A 197 -21.29 6.11 22.92
N ALA A 198 -21.41 4.78 22.99
CA ALA A 198 -22.44 4.13 23.81
C ALA A 198 -22.32 4.55 25.29
N PHE A 199 -21.10 4.55 25.85
CA PHE A 199 -20.85 5.05 27.21
C PHE A 199 -21.25 6.51 27.39
N LEU A 200 -20.89 7.40 26.46
CA LEU A 200 -21.26 8.81 26.51
C LEU A 200 -22.79 9.01 26.49
N THR A 201 -23.51 8.27 25.66
CA THR A 201 -24.97 8.35 25.60
C THR A 201 -25.62 7.88 26.90
N ALA A 202 -25.11 6.80 27.51
CA ALA A 202 -25.59 6.31 28.80
C ALA A 202 -25.34 7.32 29.93
N VAL A 203 -24.11 7.86 30.01
CA VAL A 203 -23.76 8.89 31.01
C VAL A 203 -24.62 10.14 30.84
N SER A 204 -24.82 10.59 29.60
CA SER A 204 -25.69 11.73 29.29
C SER A 204 -27.13 11.49 29.77
N ALA A 205 -27.70 10.32 29.48
CA ALA A 205 -29.05 9.96 29.93
C ALA A 205 -29.15 9.93 31.47
N ILE A 206 -28.14 9.39 32.16
CA ILE A 206 -28.08 9.38 33.63
C ILE A 206 -28.05 10.80 34.18
N LEU A 207 -27.23 11.68 33.62
CA LEU A 207 -27.14 13.09 34.06
C LEU A 207 -28.46 13.83 33.84
N VAL A 208 -29.12 13.63 32.71
CA VAL A 208 -30.45 14.22 32.42
C VAL A 208 -31.49 13.69 33.42
N CYS A 209 -31.50 12.38 33.69
CA CYS A 209 -32.36 11.77 34.71
C CYS A 209 -32.09 12.36 36.09
N PHE A 210 -30.82 12.52 36.48
CA PHE A 210 -30.44 13.11 37.75
C PHE A 210 -30.90 14.56 37.85
N MET A 211 -30.65 15.37 36.82
CA MET A 211 -31.12 16.76 36.77
C MET A 211 -32.64 16.86 36.87
N TRP A 212 -33.37 15.95 36.20
CA TRP A 212 -34.83 15.87 36.30
C TRP A 212 -35.31 15.51 37.72
N LEU A 213 -34.66 14.54 38.37
CA LEU A 213 -34.96 14.17 39.76
C LEU A 213 -34.65 15.31 40.73
N CYS A 214 -33.52 16.01 40.55
CA CYS A 214 -33.17 17.20 41.32
C CYS A 214 -34.19 18.32 41.11
N ASN A 215 -34.61 18.58 39.88
CA ASN A 215 -35.64 19.58 39.60
C ASN A 215 -36.98 19.22 40.27
N LYS A 216 -37.37 17.95 40.19
CA LYS A 216 -38.60 17.46 40.81
C LYS A 216 -38.54 17.49 42.33
N SER A 217 -37.42 17.12 42.94
CA SER A 217 -37.25 17.17 44.39
C SER A 217 -37.24 18.61 44.91
N VAL A 218 -36.58 19.54 44.22
CA VAL A 218 -36.63 20.98 44.53
C VAL A 218 -38.05 21.51 44.42
N HIS A 219 -38.78 21.16 43.37
CA HIS A 219 -40.17 21.59 43.21
C HIS A 219 -41.07 21.06 44.32
N LEU A 220 -40.90 19.80 44.73
CA LEU A 220 -41.63 19.22 45.86
C LEU A 220 -41.25 19.88 47.19
N TYR A 221 -39.97 20.15 47.40
CA TYR A 221 -39.46 20.82 48.60
C TYR A 221 -40.04 22.24 48.73
N GLN A 222 -40.02 23.02 47.65
CA GLN A 222 -40.63 24.35 47.61
C GLN A 222 -42.14 24.29 47.86
N LYS A 223 -42.84 23.29 47.31
CA LYS A 223 -44.28 23.11 47.53
C LYS A 223 -44.61 22.79 48.99
N GLN A 224 -43.82 21.93 49.65
CA GLN A 224 -44.01 21.62 51.06
C GLN A 224 -43.71 22.84 51.95
N ARG A 225 -42.67 23.59 51.63
CA ARG A 225 -42.33 24.82 52.35
C ARG A 225 -43.45 25.87 52.30
N ARG A 226 -44.00 26.16 51.11
CA ARG A 226 -45.13 27.11 50.98
C ARG A 226 -46.34 26.71 51.81
N LYS A 227 -46.71 25.43 51.79
CA LYS A 227 -47.82 24.90 52.60
C LYS A 227 -47.60 25.02 54.10
N LEU A 228 -46.34 24.93 54.55
CA LEU A 228 -45.99 25.09 55.95
C LEU A 228 -46.03 26.57 56.36
N GLU A 229 -45.54 27.47 55.51
CA GLU A 229 -45.61 28.92 55.72
C GLU A 229 -47.09 29.37 55.78
N GLU A 230 -47.95 28.98 54.83
CA GLU A 230 -49.40 29.28 54.83
C GLU A 230 -50.11 28.78 56.10
N ARG A 231 -49.87 27.53 56.52
CA ARG A 231 -50.46 26.99 57.74
C ARG A 231 -49.97 27.71 59.01
N THR A 232 -48.72 28.15 59.01
CA THR A 232 -48.14 28.87 60.16
C THR A 232 -48.79 30.25 60.27
N GLU A 233 -48.97 30.96 59.17
CA GLU A 233 -49.68 32.26 59.13
C GLU A 233 -51.16 32.12 59.56
N GLU A 234 -51.86 31.06 59.13
CA GLU A 234 -53.24 30.79 59.57
C GLU A 234 -53.34 30.56 61.09
N ILE A 235 -52.42 29.77 61.66
CA ILE A 235 -52.38 29.51 63.12
C ILE A 235 -52.05 30.80 63.90
N GLU A 236 -51.18 31.66 63.37
CA GLU A 236 -50.85 32.93 64.00
C GLU A 236 -52.02 33.92 63.97
N LEU A 237 -52.82 33.93 62.91
CA LEU A 237 -54.01 34.79 62.81
C LEU A 237 -55.13 34.34 63.79
N GLU A 238 -55.38 33.03 63.93
CA GLU A 238 -56.37 32.52 64.90
C GLU A 238 -55.95 32.75 66.36
N ALA A 239 -54.65 32.74 66.66
CA ALA A 239 -54.13 32.96 68.01
C ALA A 239 -54.23 34.42 68.50
N ILE A 240 -54.43 35.38 67.59
CA ILE A 240 -54.54 36.82 67.91
C ILE A 240 -56.02 37.25 68.11
N GLU A 241 -57.00 36.43 67.70
CA GLU A 241 -58.44 36.73 67.82
C GLU A 241 -59.08 36.27 69.15
N PHE A 242 -58.28 35.74 70.09
CA PHE A 242 -58.67 35.37 71.46
C PHE A 242 -58.01 36.27 72.52
#